data_AF-A0A0G3X7T4-F1
#
_entry.id   AF-A0A0G3X7T4-F1
#
_cell.length_a   1.000
_cell.length_b   1.000
_cell.length_c   1.000
_cell.angle_alpha   90.00
_cell.angle_beta   90.00
_cell.angle_gamma   90.00
#
_symmetry.space_group_name_H-M   'P 1'
#
loop_
_entity.id
_entity.type
_entity.pdbx_description
1 polymer ?
#
loop_
_entity_poly.entity_id
_entity_poly.type
_entity_poly.pdbx_seq_one_letter_code
_entity_poly.pdbx_strand_id
1 'polypeptide(L)'
;MDEIIPYMLIVLMWHPDHSGEFVIDRRPVLYETEDACEEAGNDYVDSRAEYAFEFGGARFAFECLPVPARSEYTELFKEWDRRLEERAESR
;
A
#
# COMPACT_ATOMS: atom_id res chain seq x y z
N MET A 1 -6.11 -27.98 2.48
CA MET A 1 -6.31 -26.94 1.45
C MET A 1 -5.54 -25.76 1.98
N ASP A 2 -4.36 -25.53 1.44
CA ASP A 2 -3.48 -24.47 1.88
C ASP A 2 -4.11 -23.14 1.48
N GLU A 3 -4.21 -22.22 2.44
CA GLU A 3 -4.77 -20.88 2.21
C GLU A 3 -3.76 -20.12 1.35
N ILE A 4 -4.09 -19.89 0.08
CA ILE A 4 -3.30 -19.02 -0.79
C ILE A 4 -3.56 -17.59 -0.33
N ILE A 5 -2.58 -16.97 0.34
CA ILE A 5 -2.64 -15.57 0.75
C ILE A 5 -2.00 -14.75 -0.36
N PRO A 6 -2.80 -14.02 -1.16
CA PRO A 6 -2.25 -13.20 -2.22
C PRO A 6 -1.50 -11.98 -1.66
N TYR A 7 -0.67 -11.36 -2.48
CA TYR A 7 0.12 -10.17 -2.17
C TYR A 7 -0.48 -8.92 -2.83
N MET A 8 -0.35 -7.79 -2.14
CA MET A 8 -0.71 -6.45 -2.60
C MET A 8 0.55 -5.67 -2.88
N LEU A 9 0.54 -4.91 -3.98
CA LEU A 9 1.59 -3.95 -4.29
C LEU A 9 1.22 -2.57 -3.72
N ILE A 10 2.01 -2.08 -2.78
CA ILE A 10 1.93 -0.72 -2.23
C ILE A 10 3.04 0.10 -2.87
N VAL A 11 2.70 1.27 -3.40
CA VAL A 11 3.64 2.21 -3.98
C VAL A 11 3.72 3.43 -3.09
N LEU A 12 4.95 3.85 -2.80
CA LEU A 12 5.26 5.10 -2.13
C LEU A 12 5.86 6.07 -3.15
N MET A 13 5.25 7.24 -3.29
CA MET A 13 5.77 8.33 -4.10
C MET A 13 6.17 9.49 -3.18
N TRP A 14 7.38 10.00 -3.42
CA TRP A 14 7.89 11.22 -2.82
C TRP A 14 8.03 12.31 -3.89
N HIS A 15 7.42 13.47 -3.66
CA HIS A 15 7.52 14.62 -4.55
C HIS A 15 8.51 15.65 -3.98
N PRO A 16 9.49 16.13 -4.77
CA PRO A 16 10.52 17.06 -4.28
C PRO A 16 9.95 18.39 -3.81
N ASP A 17 8.89 18.88 -4.45
CA ASP A 17 8.26 20.17 -4.12
C ASP A 17 7.34 20.12 -2.88
N HIS A 18 7.02 18.93 -2.39
CA HIS A 18 6.14 18.72 -1.22
C HIS A 18 6.91 17.99 -0.12
N SER A 19 7.89 18.70 0.46
CA SER A 19 8.78 18.12 1.47
C SER A 19 8.00 17.58 2.67
N GLY A 20 8.12 16.27 2.94
CA GLY A 20 7.44 15.60 4.05
C GLY A 20 6.11 14.97 3.68
N GLU A 21 5.60 15.18 2.46
CA GLU A 21 4.41 14.51 1.96
C GLU A 21 4.80 13.24 1.19
N PHE A 22 4.23 12.12 1.62
CA PHE A 22 4.32 10.86 0.89
C PHE A 22 2.93 10.51 0.40
N VAL A 23 2.83 10.19 -0.90
CA VAL A 23 1.62 9.60 -1.45
C VAL A 23 1.79 8.10 -1.41
N ILE A 24 0.88 7.45 -0.69
CA ILE A 24 0.80 5.99 -0.62
C ILE A 24 -0.36 5.56 -1.51
N ASP A 25 -0.07 4.74 -2.51
CA ASP A 25 -1.07 4.17 -3.41
C ASP A 25 -1.04 2.64 -3.32
N ARG A 26 -2.20 2.04 -3.04
CA ARG A 26 -2.35 0.59 -3.16
C ARG A 26 -2.79 0.29 -4.58
N ARG A 27 -2.02 -0.50 -5.30
CA ARG A 27 -2.42 -0.97 -6.64
C ARG A 27 -3.60 -1.95 -6.51
N PRO A 28 -4.60 -1.88 -7.41
CA PRO A 28 -5.82 -2.67 -7.29
C PRO A 28 -5.61 -4.17 -7.61
N VAL A 29 -4.49 -4.51 -8.25
CA VAL A 29 -4.14 -5.88 -8.63
C VAL A 29 -3.58 -6.63 -7.43
N LEU A 30 -3.96 -7.90 -7.31
CA LEU A 30 -3.42 -8.86 -6.35
C LEU A 30 -2.55 -9.88 -7.08
N TYR A 31 -1.48 -10.33 -6.43
CA TYR A 31 -0.53 -11.29 -6.97
C TYR A 31 -0.58 -12.57 -6.15
N GLU A 32 -0.39 -13.72 -6.78
CA GLU A 32 -0.46 -15.01 -6.10
C GLU A 32 0.77 -15.25 -5.19
N THR A 33 1.93 -14.71 -5.58
CA THR A 33 3.21 -14.87 -4.88
C THR A 33 3.86 -13.51 -4.65
N GLU A 34 4.79 -13.47 -3.69
CA GLU A 34 5.63 -12.31 -3.39
C GLU A 34 6.47 -11.91 -4.61
N ASP A 35 7.19 -12.88 -5.20
CA ASP A 35 8.03 -12.67 -6.38
C ASP A 35 7.28 -12.00 -7.54
N ALA A 36 6.04 -12.43 -7.81
CA ALA A 36 5.23 -11.85 -8.88
C ALA A 36 4.78 -10.41 -8.56
N CYS A 37 4.55 -10.10 -7.27
CA CYS A 37 4.30 -8.74 -6.83
C CYS A 37 5.55 -7.87 -6.97
N GLU A 38 6.73 -8.38 -6.60
CA GLU A 38 7.99 -7.65 -6.68
C GLU A 38 8.37 -7.36 -8.13
N GLU A 39 8.21 -8.31 -9.04
CA GLU A 39 8.43 -8.10 -10.48
C GLU A 39 7.56 -6.95 -11.00
N ALA A 40 6.26 -6.97 -10.69
CA ALA A 40 5.35 -5.91 -11.07
C ALA A 40 5.66 -4.56 -10.40
N GLY A 41 6.19 -4.57 -9.17
CA GLY A 41 6.65 -3.38 -8.45
C GLY A 41 7.87 -2.74 -9.11
N ASN A 42 8.85 -3.55 -9.50
CA ASN A 42 10.03 -3.11 -10.22
C ASN A 42 9.64 -2.50 -11.58
N ASP A 43 8.83 -3.21 -12.37
CA ASP A 43 8.31 -2.69 -13.64
C ASP A 43 7.58 -1.35 -13.47
N TYR A 44 6.78 -1.23 -12.40
CA TYR A 44 6.09 0.01 -12.08
C TYR A 44 7.06 1.15 -11.78
N VAL A 45 8.07 0.94 -10.93
CA VAL A 45 9.06 1.98 -10.61
C VAL A 45 9.89 2.36 -11.83
N ASP A 46 10.32 1.38 -12.62
CA ASP A 46 11.12 1.59 -13.82
C ASP A 46 10.36 2.39 -14.89
N SER A 47 9.08 2.06 -15.12
CA SER A 47 8.21 2.82 -16.03
C SER A 47 7.97 4.27 -15.59
N ARG A 48 8.28 4.61 -14.32
CA ARG A 48 8.15 5.97 -13.76
C ARG A 48 9.46 6.74 -13.76
N ALA A 49 10.56 6.16 -14.24
CA ALA A 49 11.84 6.87 -14.35
C ALA A 49 11.73 8.13 -15.24
N GLU A 50 10.95 8.06 -16.33
CA GLU A 50 10.68 9.21 -17.19
C GLU A 50 9.85 10.28 -16.47
N TYR A 51 8.82 9.87 -15.72
CA TYR A 51 8.03 10.79 -14.87
C TYR A 51 8.90 11.46 -13.79
N ALA A 52 9.82 10.72 -13.17
CA ALA A 52 10.76 11.28 -12.20
C ALA A 52 11.65 12.37 -12.82
N PHE A 53 12.07 12.20 -14.07
CA PHE A 53 12.84 13.20 -14.81
C PHE A 53 12.01 14.45 -15.14
N GLU A 54 10.76 14.27 -15.60
CA GLU A 54 9.87 15.38 -15.96
C GLU A 54 9.40 16.20 -14.75
N PHE A 55 9.20 15.57 -13.59
CA PHE A 55 8.67 16.20 -12.37
C PHE A 55 9.75 16.46 -11.29
N GLY A 56 10.95 16.86 -11.73
CA GLY A 56 11.96 17.45 -10.82
C GLY A 56 12.66 16.49 -9.86
N GLY A 57 12.64 15.18 -10.13
CA GLY A 57 13.32 14.17 -9.30
C GLY A 57 12.41 13.45 -8.31
N ALA A 58 11.11 13.34 -8.60
CA ALA A 58 10.20 12.48 -7.85
C ALA A 58 10.78 11.07 -7.68
N ARG A 59 10.60 10.48 -6.50
CA ARG A 59 11.12 9.13 -6.19
C ARG A 59 9.97 8.19 -5.92
N PHE A 60 10.10 6.98 -6.44
CA PHE A 60 9.15 5.91 -6.26
C PHE A 60 9.84 4.75 -5.54
N ALA A 61 9.14 4.15 -4.60
CA ALA A 61 9.48 2.90 -3.96
C ALA A 61 8.22 2.02 -3.92
N PHE A 62 8.39 0.72 -3.73
CA PHE A 62 7.27 -0.18 -3.56
C PHE A 62 7.55 -1.17 -2.43
N GLU A 63 6.48 -1.75 -1.91
CA GLU A 63 6.49 -2.83 -0.94
C GLU A 63 5.41 -3.84 -1.32
N CYS A 64 5.72 -5.12 -1.19
CA CYS A 64 4.78 -6.21 -1.39
C CYS A 64 4.33 -6.75 -0.03
N LEU A 65 3.03 -6.64 0.25
CA LEU A 65 2.46 -7.06 1.52
C LEU A 65 1.42 -8.15 1.32
N PRO A 66 1.39 -9.20 2.15
CA PRO A 66 0.30 -10.17 2.09
C PRO A 66 -1.03 -9.47 2.35
N VAL A 67 -2.07 -9.89 1.64
CA VAL A 67 -3.45 -9.49 1.95
C VAL A 67 -3.75 -9.96 3.37
N PRO A 68 -4.24 -9.07 4.25
CA PRO A 68 -4.57 -9.48 5.61
C PRO A 68 -5.57 -10.62 5.61
N ALA A 69 -5.37 -11.57 6.52
CA ALA A 69 -6.29 -12.67 6.69
C ALA A 69 -7.67 -12.15 7.11
N ARG A 70 -8.73 -12.93 6.84
CA ARG A 70 -10.10 -12.55 7.21
C ARG A 70 -10.25 -12.26 8.71
N SER A 71 -9.53 -13.00 9.55
CA SER A 71 -9.51 -12.78 11.01
C SER A 71 -8.91 -11.43 11.37
N GLU A 72 -7.85 -11.01 10.67
CA GLU A 72 -7.19 -9.72 10.91
C GLU A 72 -8.11 -8.55 10.55
N TYR A 73 -8.84 -8.64 9.43
CA TYR A 73 -9.87 -7.66 9.09
C TYR A 73 -10.97 -7.57 10.15
N THR A 74 -11.40 -8.71 10.68
CA THR A 74 -12.47 -8.76 11.69
C THR A 74 -12.05 -8.04 12.96
N GLU A 75 -10.82 -8.23 13.43
CA GLU A 75 -10.31 -7.53 14.61
C GLU A 75 -10.10 -6.04 14.35
N LEU A 76 -9.63 -5.66 13.16
CA LEU A 76 -9.42 -4.27 12.78
C LEU A 76 -10.74 -3.47 12.78
N PHE A 77 -11.82 -4.06 12.27
CA PHE A 77 -13.15 -3.42 12.31
C PHE A 77 -13.73 -3.34 13.72
N LYS A 78 -13.57 -4.38 14.55
CA LYS A 78 -14.00 -4.30 15.96
C LYS A 78 -13.26 -3.21 16.72
N GLU A 79 -11.96 -3.07 16.51
CA GLU A 79 -11.18 -2.01 17.13
C GLU A 79 -11.63 -0.62 16.65
N TRP A 80 -11.94 -0.50 15.36
CA TRP A 80 -12.48 0.72 14.79
C TRP A 80 -13.82 1.11 15.42
N ASP A 81 -14.76 0.17 15.51
CA ASP A 81 -16.07 0.38 16.11
C ASP A 81 -15.96 0.81 17.57
N ARG A 82 -15.12 0.13 18.37
CA ARG A 82 -14.82 0.51 19.75
C ARG A 82 -14.32 1.96 19.86
N ARG A 83 -13.40 2.37 18.97
CA ARG A 83 -12.88 3.75 18.95
C ARG A 83 -13.93 4.78 18.58
N LEU A 84 -14.91 4.42 17.75
CA LEU A 84 -16.03 5.30 17.42
C LEU A 84 -16.97 5.47 18.61
N GLU A 85 -17.27 4.38 19.32
CA GLU A 85 -18.11 4.40 20.54
C GLU A 85 -17.47 5.27 21.65
N GLU A 86 -16.18 5.07 21.94
CA GLU A 86 -15.43 5.87 22.93
C GLU A 86 -15.44 7.38 22.62
N ARG A 87 -15.39 7.76 21.33
CA ARG A 87 -15.48 9.17 20.90
C ARG A 87 -16.90 9.73 21.02
N ALA A 88 -17.92 8.90 20.83
CA ALA A 88 -19.31 9.31 20.95
C ALA A 88 -19.71 9.55 22.42
N GLU A 89 -19.17 8.75 23.35
CA GLU A 89 -19.39 8.89 24.79
C GLU A 89 -18.58 10.03 25.42
N SER A 90 -17.52 10.50 24.75
CA SER A 90 -16.70 11.64 25.19
C SER A 90 -17.25 13.01 24.77
N ARG A 91 -18.46 13.06 24.20
CA ARG A 91 -19.17 14.29 23.80
C ARG A 91 -20.40 14.52 24.67
#